data_AF-D8QL40-F1
#
_entry.id   AF-D8QL40-F1
#
_cell.length_a   1.000
_cell.length_b   1.000
_cell.length_c   1.000
_cell.angle_alpha   90.00
_cell.angle_beta   90.00
_cell.angle_gamma   90.00
#
_symmetry.space_group_name_H-M   'P 1'
#
loop_
_entity.id
_entity.type
_entity.pdbx_description
1 polymer ?
#
loop_
_entity_poly.entity_id
_entity_poly.type
_entity_poly.pdbx_seq_one_letter_code
_entity_poly.pdbx_strand_id
1 'polypeptide(L)'
;HRDVKPANVLLTEGGLVKLIDFGIARREGESEEDTKEDLDPLSPYRAPELLFGPRTYDAFAIDMWSLGATFAEFFTPLSLYLDD
;
A
#
# COMPACT_ATOMS: atom_id res chain seq x y z
N HIS A 1 -1.15 7.29 -0.06
CA HIS A 1 -1.22 6.54 -1.33
C HIS A 1 -2.23 5.41 -1.21
N ARG A 2 -2.14 4.61 -0.15
CA ARG A 2 -3.04 3.52 0.24
C ARG A 2 -2.98 2.26 -0.63
N ASP A 3 -2.25 2.29 -1.74
CA ASP A 3 -2.03 1.13 -2.63
C ASP A 3 -0.56 1.03 -3.12
N VAL A 4 0.42 1.07 -2.21
CA VAL A 4 1.84 0.89 -2.58
C VAL A 4 2.13 -0.60 -2.77
N LYS A 5 2.52 -0.99 -4.00
CA LYS A 5 2.85 -2.37 -4.39
C LYS A 5 3.73 -2.38 -5.65
N PRO A 6 4.46 -3.46 -5.98
CA PRO A 6 5.30 -3.54 -7.16
C PRO A 6 4.59 -3.16 -8.47
N ALA A 7 3.34 -3.60 -8.64
CA ALA A 7 2.53 -3.29 -9.83
C ALA A 7 2.31 -1.78 -10.04
N ASN A 8 2.41 -0.98 -8.97
CA ASN A 8 2.23 0.47 -9.00
C ASN A 8 3.56 1.24 -9.01
N VAL A 9 4.70 0.56 -9.13
CA VAL A 9 6.04 1.17 -9.20
C VAL A 9 6.62 0.94 -10.59
N LEU A 10 6.70 2.01 -11.39
CA LEU A 10 7.28 1.97 -12.73
C LEU A 10 8.73 2.45 -12.72
N LEU A 11 9.54 1.87 -13.61
CA LEU A 11 10.88 2.32 -13.92
C LEU A 11 10.90 2.90 -15.34
N THR A 12 11.37 4.14 -15.50
CA THR A 12 11.59 4.71 -16.83
C THR A 12 12.88 4.18 -17.44
N GLU A 13 13.04 4.33 -18.75
CA GLU A 13 14.29 4.00 -19.46
C GLU A 13 15.52 4.70 -18.86
N GLY A 14 15.36 5.93 -18.35
CA GLY A 14 16.41 6.68 -17.66
C GLY A 14 16.67 6.26 -16.22
N GLY A 15 16.07 5.17 -15.74
CA GLY A 15 16.24 4.67 -14.38
C GLY A 15 15.48 5.46 -13.31
N LEU A 16 14.49 6.28 -13.68
CA LEU A 16 13.68 7.01 -12.71
C LEU A 16 12.53 6.12 -12.23
N VAL A 17 12.37 6.06 -10.91
CA VAL A 17 11.25 5.37 -10.27
C VAL A 17 10.04 6.30 -10.19
N LYS A 18 8.88 5.83 -10.63
CA LYS A 18 7.62 6.56 -10.59
C LYS A 18 6.54 5.71 -9.96
N LEU A 19 5.91 6.25 -8.92
CA LEU A 19 4.69 5.70 -8.36
C LEU A 19 3.51 6.07 -9.26
N ILE A 20 2.62 5.11 -9.51
CA ILE A 20 1.40 5.26 -10.30
C ILE A 20 0.19 4.79 -9.50
N ASP A 21 -1.00 4.99 -10.09
CA ASP A 21 -2.30 4.63 -9.53
C ASP A 21 -2.63 5.32 -8.20
N PHE A 22 -3.13 6.55 -8.34
CA PHE A 22 -3.61 7.38 -7.23
C PHE A 22 -5.14 7.27 -7.07
N GLY A 23 -5.78 6.21 -7.60
CA GLY A 23 -7.24 6.08 -7.63
C GLY A 23 -7.89 6.09 -6.25
N ILE A 24 -7.15 5.63 -5.23
CA ILE A 24 -7.54 5.69 -3.83
C ILE A 24 -6.65 6.62 -3.01
N ALA A 25 -5.88 7.53 -3.62
CA ALA A 25 -5.11 8.49 -2.83
C ALA A 25 -6.02 9.56 -2.19
N ARG A 26 -5.66 10.05 -1.01
CA ARG A 26 -6.27 11.22 -0.38
C ARG A 26 -5.19 12.23 -0.01
N ARG A 27 -5.52 13.52 -0.05
CA ARG A 27 -4.62 14.54 0.48
C ARG A 27 -4.81 14.65 1.98
N GLU A 28 -3.71 14.98 2.66
CA GLU A 28 -3.72 15.28 4.07
C GLU A 28 -4.71 16.43 4.36
N GLY A 29 -5.66 16.20 5.27
CA GLY A 29 -6.68 17.16 5.65
C GLY A 29 -7.94 17.23 4.76
N GLU A 30 -8.06 16.41 3.70
CA GLU A 30 -9.28 16.38 2.85
C GLU A 30 -10.40 15.46 3.36
N SER A 31 -10.12 14.54 4.30
CA SER A 31 -11.16 13.68 4.90
C SER A 31 -11.20 13.81 6.42
N GLU A 32 -12.42 13.84 6.97
CA GLU A 32 -12.64 13.87 8.43
C GLU A 32 -12.09 12.61 9.11
N GLU A 33 -12.13 11.45 8.44
CA GLU A 33 -11.54 10.19 8.90
C GLU A 33 -11.06 9.31 7.72
N ASP A 34 -9.87 8.72 7.87
CA ASP A 34 -9.36 7.69 6.95
C ASP A 34 -10.10 6.37 7.20
N THR A 35 -11.13 6.12 6.41
CA THR A 35 -11.93 4.88 6.44
C THR A 35 -11.35 3.82 5.52
N LYS A 36 -11.61 2.55 5.86
CA LYS A 36 -11.01 1.38 5.17
C LYS A 36 -11.79 0.91 3.95
N GLU A 37 -12.92 1.54 3.66
CA GLU A 37 -13.88 1.10 2.63
C GLU A 37 -13.26 1.08 1.23
N ASP A 38 -12.30 1.97 0.97
CA ASP A 38 -11.58 2.06 -0.30
C ASP A 38 -10.35 1.15 -0.38
N LEU A 39 -9.96 0.47 0.71
CA LEU A 39 -8.74 -0.35 0.77
C LEU A 39 -9.03 -1.77 0.29
N ASP A 40 -8.12 -2.32 -0.53
CA ASP A 40 -8.17 -3.73 -0.89
C ASP A 40 -7.94 -4.62 0.36
N PRO A 41 -8.94 -5.40 0.81
CA PRO A 41 -8.82 -6.23 2.00
C PRO A 41 -7.91 -7.45 1.80
N LEU A 42 -7.66 -7.85 0.54
CA LEU A 42 -6.85 -9.02 0.17
C LEU A 42 -5.42 -8.65 -0.22
N SER A 43 -5.04 -7.36 -0.18
CA SER A 43 -3.70 -6.96 -0.57
C SER A 43 -2.63 -7.61 0.34
N PRO A 44 -1.64 -8.33 -0.22
CA PRO A 44 -0.54 -8.87 0.58
C PRO A 44 0.39 -7.78 1.14
N TYR A 45 0.29 -6.56 0.62
CA TYR A 45 1.06 -5.40 1.07
C TYR A 45 0.32 -4.61 2.18
N ARG A 46 -0.81 -5.12 2.66
CA ARG A 46 -1.65 -4.46 3.65
C ARG A 46 -1.03 -4.49 5.05
N ALA A 47 -1.12 -3.36 5.75
CA ALA A 47 -0.62 -3.24 7.11
C ALA A 47 -1.46 -4.05 8.14
N PRO A 48 -0.85 -4.69 9.15
CA PRO A 48 -1.52 -5.61 10.06
C PRO A 48 -2.59 -4.94 10.93
N GLU A 49 -2.42 -3.66 11.29
CA GLU A 49 -3.43 -2.86 11.99
C GLU A 49 -4.75 -2.77 11.22
N LEU A 50 -4.70 -2.93 9.88
CA LEU A 50 -5.90 -2.94 9.07
C LEU A 50 -6.71 -4.24 9.20
N LEU A 51 -6.09 -5.33 9.66
CA LEU A 51 -6.73 -6.64 9.83
C LEU A 51 -7.76 -6.65 10.97
N PHE A 52 -7.54 -5.85 12.01
CA PHE A 52 -8.39 -5.85 13.21
C PHE A 52 -9.61 -4.91 13.12
N GLY A 53 -9.96 -4.45 11.91
CA GLY A 53 -11.13 -3.60 11.72
C GLY A 53 -11.17 -2.28 12.52
N PRO A 54 -10.06 -1.53 12.80
CA PRO A 54 -10.20 -0.19 13.37
C PRO A 54 -11.07 0.74 12.51
N ARG A 55 -11.75 1.65 13.20
CA ARG A 55 -12.62 2.68 12.60
C ARG A 55 -11.83 3.71 11.80
N THR A 56 -10.63 4.03 12.29
CA THR A 56 -9.69 4.96 11.68
C THR A 56 -8.30 4.33 11.64
N TYR A 57 -7.44 4.76 10.72
CA TYR A 57 -6.04 4.35 10.67
C TYR A 57 -5.17 5.56 10.32
N ASP A 58 -3.88 5.41 10.53
CA ASP A 58 -2.88 6.36 10.07
C ASP A 58 -2.49 6.02 8.61
N ALA A 59 -2.95 6.82 7.64
CA ALA A 59 -2.69 6.58 6.23
C ALA A 59 -1.19 6.59 5.89
N PHE A 60 -0.38 7.38 6.59
CA PHE A 60 1.06 7.42 6.39
C PHE A 60 1.73 6.15 6.93
N ALA A 61 1.32 5.68 8.11
CA ALA A 61 1.86 4.45 8.69
C ALA A 61 1.58 3.22 7.81
N ILE A 62 0.37 3.10 7.24
CA ILE A 62 0.06 1.97 6.36
C ILE A 62 0.85 2.03 5.05
N ASP A 63 1.10 3.23 4.50
CA ASP A 63 1.93 3.40 3.30
C ASP A 63 3.38 2.96 3.56
N MET A 64 3.90 3.28 4.75
CA MET A 64 5.24 2.86 5.17
C MET A 64 5.35 1.34 5.32
N TRP A 65 4.31 0.68 5.82
CA TRP A 65 4.24 -0.79 5.84
C TRP A 65 4.26 -1.36 4.42
N SER A 66 3.36 -0.88 3.55
CA SER A 66 3.25 -1.35 2.17
C SER A 66 4.55 -1.14 1.39
N LEU A 67 5.27 -0.04 1.62
CA LEU A 67 6.61 0.19 1.08
C LEU A 67 7.61 -0.84 1.60
N GLY A 68 7.60 -1.14 2.90
CA GLY A 68 8.47 -2.16 3.50
C GLY A 68 8.22 -3.55 2.91
N ALA A 69 6.95 -3.93 2.75
CA ALA A 69 6.57 -5.20 2.12
C ALA A 69 7.00 -5.26 0.65
N THR A 70 6.75 -4.20 -0.12
CA THR A 70 7.22 -4.05 -1.51
C THR A 70 8.74 -4.16 -1.59
N PHE A 71 9.46 -3.52 -0.65
CA PHE A 71 10.91 -3.56 -0.62
C PHE A 71 11.45 -4.96 -0.29
N ALA A 72 10.84 -5.64 0.67
CA ALA A 72 11.23 -7.00 1.08
C ALA A 72 11.12 -8.01 -0.08
N GLU A 73 10.10 -7.87 -0.94
CA GLU A 73 9.91 -8.73 -2.11
C GLU A 73 11.06 -8.65 -3.13
N PHE A 74 11.75 -7.51 -3.24
CA PHE A 74 12.94 -7.41 -4.10
C PHE A 74 14.12 -8.27 -3.60
N PHE A 75 14.20 -8.54 -2.30
CA PHE A 75 15.36 -9.20 -1.69
C PHE A 75 15.06 -10.60 -1.16
N THR A 76 13.81 -11.05 -1.25
CA THR A 76 13.40 -12.36 -0.74
C THR A 76 12.61 -13.12 -1.81
N PRO A 77 12.84 -14.44 -1.97
CA PRO A 77 12.00 -15.29 -2.83
C PRO A 77 10.60 -15.53 -2.22
N LEU A 78 10.26 -14.81 -1.15
CA LEU A 78 8.98 -14.90 -0.48
C LEU A 78 7.95 -14.15 -1.32
N SER A 79 7.42 -14.80 -2.36
CA SER A 79 6.16 -14.34 -2.92
C SER A 79 5.13 -14.34 -1.78
N LEU A 80 4.52 -13.18 -1.53
CA LEU A 80 3.45 -13.04 -0.55
C LEU A 80 2.22 -13.76 -1.11
N TYR A 81 2.17 -15.09 -0.93
CA TYR A 81 1.06 -15.93 -1.36
C TYR A 81 -0.20 -15.57 -0.57
N LEU A 82 -1.30 -15.37 -1.28
CA LEU A 82 -2.64 -15.53 -0.75
C LEU A 82 -2.95 -17.02 -0.90
N ASP A 83 -3.12 -17.74 0.21
CA ASP A 83 -3.72 -19.08 0.15
C ASP A 83 -5.12 -18.94 -0.46
N ASP A 84 -5.42 -19.81 -1.44
CA ASP A 84 -6.66 -19.87 -2.25
C ASP A 84 -7.97 -19.81 -1.44
#